data_AF-A0A4R4JRK3-F1
#
_entry.id   AF-A0A4R4JRK3-F1
#
_cell.length_a   1.000
_cell.length_b   1.000
_cell.length_c   1.000
_cell.angle_alpha   90.00
_cell.angle_beta   90.00
_cell.angle_gamma   90.00
#
_symmetry.space_group_name_H-M   'P 1'
#
loop_
_entity.id
_entity.type
_entity.pdbx_description
1 polymer ?
#
loop_
_entity_poly.entity_id
_entity_poly.type
_entity_poly.pdbx_seq_one_letter_code
_entity_poly.pdbx_strand_id
1 'polypeptide(L)'
;MNSKVKKCKKCGGLDWDGLSLIEGGRCLSCRIKTDDIGSFNMLKEAPLRLKLLLGGTSLLFLALSIYAISHQYLVLPGGPRGRDWRVEFLGLRAIVPALSLIFFSVSFLSLIVSNHIRNPNEKVFRIIIKNFFYAGWVFYFISIFFFGKEYRS
;
A
#
# COMPACT_ATOMS: atom_id res chain seq x y z
N MET A 1 -19.76 -24.70 -36.76
CA MET A 1 -19.04 -23.48 -36.35
C MET A 1 -17.84 -23.91 -35.51
N ASN A 2 -16.61 -23.75 -36.02
CA ASN A 2 -15.39 -24.06 -35.27
C ASN A 2 -15.13 -22.97 -34.23
N SER A 3 -15.43 -23.22 -32.95
CA SER A 3 -14.97 -22.32 -31.89
C SER A 3 -13.45 -22.46 -31.79
N LYS A 4 -12.73 -21.40 -32.19
CA LYS A 4 -11.27 -21.34 -32.01
C LYS A 4 -10.99 -21.16 -30.53
N VAL A 5 -10.83 -22.26 -29.80
CA VAL A 5 -10.38 -22.25 -28.40
C VAL A 5 -9.01 -21.58 -28.36
N LYS A 6 -8.93 -20.39 -27.73
CA LYS A 6 -7.67 -19.68 -27.56
C LYS A 6 -6.91 -20.29 -26.39
N LYS A 7 -5.60 -20.50 -26.57
CA LYS A 7 -4.71 -21.07 -25.53
C LYS A 7 -3.71 -20.02 -25.05
N CYS A 8 -3.55 -19.90 -23.74
CA CYS A 8 -2.52 -19.06 -23.14
C CYS A 8 -1.13 -19.69 -23.37
N LYS A 9 -0.20 -18.92 -23.96
CA LYS A 9 1.18 -19.39 -24.24
C LYS A 9 1.99 -19.70 -22.98
N LYS A 10 1.63 -19.11 -21.82
CA LYS A 10 2.45 -19.18 -20.59
C LYS A 10 1.98 -20.25 -19.61
N CYS A 11 0.68 -20.39 -19.39
CA CYS A 11 0.11 -21.37 -18.46
C CYS A 11 -0.65 -22.51 -19.14
N GLY A 12 -0.79 -22.48 -20.47
CA GLY A 12 -1.52 -23.49 -21.23
C GLY A 12 -3.03 -23.49 -21.03
N GLY A 13 -3.59 -22.55 -20.24
CA GLY A 13 -5.02 -22.43 -20.00
C GLY A 13 -5.80 -22.21 -21.29
N LEU A 14 -6.92 -22.92 -21.42
CA LEU A 14 -7.80 -22.90 -22.58
C LEU A 14 -9.04 -22.07 -22.25
N ASP A 15 -9.38 -21.14 -23.14
CA ASP A 15 -10.58 -20.32 -23.04
C ASP A 15 -11.75 -21.06 -23.68
N TRP A 16 -12.43 -21.89 -22.89
CA TRP A 16 -13.59 -22.68 -23.33
C TRP A 16 -14.86 -21.83 -23.43
N ASP A 17 -15.00 -20.82 -22.56
CA ASP A 17 -16.26 -20.10 -22.37
C ASP A 17 -16.24 -18.67 -22.93
N GLY A 18 -15.11 -18.21 -23.50
CA GLY A 18 -14.93 -16.83 -23.96
C GLY A 18 -14.81 -15.79 -22.83
N LEU A 19 -14.88 -16.23 -21.57
CA LEU A 19 -14.80 -15.41 -20.35
C LEU A 19 -13.36 -15.04 -20.00
N SER A 20 -12.38 -15.88 -20.35
CA SER A 20 -10.98 -15.59 -20.06
C SER A 20 -10.40 -14.81 -21.24
N LEU A 21 -10.53 -13.48 -21.22
CA LEU A 21 -10.01 -12.57 -22.25
C LEU A 21 -8.51 -12.87 -22.50
N ILE A 22 -8.21 -13.72 -23.50
CA ILE A 22 -6.84 -14.00 -23.94
C ILE A 22 -6.49 -12.95 -24.99
N GLU A 23 -5.78 -11.94 -24.52
CA GLU A 23 -5.31 -10.81 -25.32
C GLU A 23 -3.78 -10.89 -25.45
N GLY A 24 -3.25 -10.76 -26.67
CA GLY A 24 -1.80 -10.92 -26.92
C GLY A 24 -1.23 -12.32 -26.61
N GLY A 25 -2.07 -13.35 -26.53
CA GLY A 25 -1.65 -14.74 -26.28
C GLY A 25 -1.36 -15.09 -24.81
N ARG A 26 -1.73 -14.24 -23.85
CA ARG A 26 -1.67 -14.53 -22.40
C ARG A 26 -3.07 -14.42 -21.79
N CYS A 27 -3.36 -15.26 -20.80
CA CYS A 27 -4.57 -15.09 -19.99
C CYS A 27 -4.41 -13.94 -19.00
N LEU A 28 -5.54 -13.38 -18.54
CA LEU A 28 -5.60 -12.28 -17.58
C LEU A 28 -4.73 -12.54 -16.34
N SER A 29 -4.81 -13.74 -15.75
CA SER A 29 -4.01 -14.11 -14.57
C SER A 29 -2.50 -14.12 -14.84
N CYS A 30 -2.07 -14.57 -16.03
CA CYS A 30 -0.66 -14.49 -16.42
C CYS A 30 -0.20 -13.06 -16.68
N ARG A 31 -1.11 -12.18 -17.15
CA ARG A 31 -0.83 -10.76 -17.41
C ARG A 31 -0.64 -10.00 -16.09
N ILE A 32 -1.59 -10.14 -15.16
CA ILE A 32 -1.51 -9.58 -13.80
C ILE A 32 -0.21 -10.00 -13.11
N LYS A 33 0.15 -11.30 -13.18
CA LYS A 33 1.42 -11.79 -12.62
C LYS A 33 2.65 -11.13 -13.24
N THR A 34 2.64 -10.79 -14.53
CA THR A 34 3.77 -10.09 -15.16
C THR A 34 3.80 -8.60 -14.83
N ASP A 35 2.65 -7.95 -14.77
CA ASP A 35 2.57 -6.52 -14.44
C ASP A 35 2.99 -6.27 -12.99
N ASP A 36 2.61 -7.16 -12.07
CA ASP A 36 3.06 -7.08 -10.68
C ASP A 36 4.58 -7.33 -10.52
N ILE A 37 5.23 -8.06 -11.44
CA ILE A 37 6.70 -8.23 -11.46
C ILE A 37 7.36 -6.96 -12.04
N GLY A 38 6.74 -6.34 -13.04
CA GLY A 38 7.20 -5.10 -13.65
C GLY A 38 7.23 -3.92 -12.67
N SER A 39 6.18 -3.72 -11.86
CA SER A 39 6.10 -2.58 -10.94
C SER A 39 7.21 -2.59 -9.88
N PHE A 40 7.61 -3.77 -9.42
CA PHE A 40 8.68 -3.94 -8.45
C PHE A 40 10.06 -3.65 -9.05
N ASN A 41 10.27 -4.04 -10.31
CA ASN A 41 11.49 -3.73 -11.05
C ASN A 41 11.62 -2.22 -11.36
N MET A 42 10.52 -1.50 -11.60
CA MET A 42 10.56 -0.04 -11.77
C MET A 42 11.08 0.68 -10.51
N LEU A 43 10.81 0.15 -9.32
CA LEU A 43 11.36 0.68 -8.08
C LEU A 43 12.85 0.38 -7.91
N LYS A 44 13.35 -0.68 -8.55
CA LYS A 44 14.77 -1.04 -8.57
C LYS A 44 15.62 -0.03 -9.32
N GLU A 45 15.07 0.50 -10.41
CA GLU A 45 15.63 1.60 -11.20
C GLU A 45 15.23 2.97 -10.67
N ALA A 46 14.47 3.03 -9.57
CA ALA A 46 14.03 4.31 -9.04
C ALA A 46 15.23 5.18 -8.64
N PRO A 47 15.17 6.49 -8.97
CA PRO A 47 16.23 7.42 -8.62
C PRO A 47 16.44 7.42 -7.10
N LEU A 48 17.68 7.61 -6.66
CA LEU A 48 18.05 7.71 -5.23
C LEU A 48 17.15 8.68 -4.46
N ARG A 49 16.65 9.72 -5.13
CA ARG A 49 15.67 10.70 -4.61
C ARG A 49 14.39 10.02 -4.10
N LEU A 50 13.85 9.04 -4.81
CA LEU A 50 12.65 8.33 -4.38
C LEU A 50 12.91 7.50 -3.13
N LYS A 51 14.07 6.83 -3.04
CA LYS A 51 14.47 6.04 -1.87
C LYS A 51 14.63 6.93 -0.63
N LEU A 52 15.27 8.08 -0.79
CA LEU A 52 15.41 9.09 0.26
C LEU A 52 14.06 9.66 0.68
N LEU A 53 13.16 9.96 -0.27
CA LEU A 53 11.81 10.42 0.03
C LEU A 53 11.02 9.39 0.81
N LEU A 54 11.02 8.11 0.40
CA LEU A 54 10.33 7.06 1.15
C LEU A 54 10.94 6.85 2.54
N GLY A 55 12.27 6.86 2.65
CA GLY A 55 12.95 6.71 3.94
C GLY A 55 12.62 7.86 4.87
N GLY A 56 12.68 9.11 4.38
CA GLY A 56 12.30 10.30 5.13
C GLY A 56 10.83 10.29 5.55
N THR A 57 9.93 9.88 4.65
CA THR A 57 8.49 9.77 4.95
C THR A 57 8.22 8.69 6.00
N SER A 58 8.91 7.55 5.93
CA SER A 58 8.82 6.49 6.94
C SER A 58 9.27 6.96 8.33
N LEU A 59 10.38 7.70 8.39
CA LEU A 59 10.87 8.29 9.64
C LEU A 59 9.90 9.33 10.19
N LEU A 60 9.33 10.17 9.32
CA LEU A 60 8.30 11.14 9.70
C LEU A 60 7.07 10.45 10.33
N PHE A 61 6.58 9.37 9.71
CA PHE A 61 5.45 8.60 10.24
C PHE A 61 5.76 7.97 11.60
N LEU A 62 6.98 7.45 11.80
CA LEU A 62 7.40 6.95 13.11
C LEU A 62 7.46 8.07 14.14
N ALA A 63 8.04 9.21 13.80
CA ALA A 63 8.12 10.37 14.69
C ALA A 63 6.72 10.85 15.10
N LEU A 64 5.79 10.96 14.15
CA LEU A 64 4.39 11.31 14.41
C LEU A 64 3.68 10.26 15.28
N SER A 65 3.96 8.98 15.07
CA SER A 65 3.39 7.90 15.89
C SER A 65 3.88 7.97 17.34
N ILE A 66 5.19 8.16 17.53
CA ILE A 66 5.80 8.31 18.85
C ILE A 66 5.22 9.56 19.54
N TYR A 67 5.11 10.67 18.82
CA TYR A 67 4.50 11.90 19.33
C TYR A 67 3.05 11.65 19.77
N ALA A 68 2.24 11.01 18.92
CA ALA A 68 0.85 10.68 19.18
C ALA A 68 0.67 9.82 20.44
N ILE A 69 1.54 8.84 20.64
CA ILE A 69 1.50 7.93 21.80
C ILE A 69 1.93 8.68 23.06
N SER A 70 3.03 9.43 23.01
CA SER A 70 3.59 10.12 24.18
C SER A 70 2.74 11.29 24.66
N HIS A 71 2.20 12.08 23.73
CA HIS A 71 1.39 13.28 24.05
C HIS A 71 -0.11 12.99 24.03
N GLN A 72 -0.51 11.76 23.68
CA GLN A 72 -1.91 11.37 23.49
C GLN A 72 -2.68 12.32 22.58
N TYR A 73 -1.98 12.90 21.61
CA TYR A 73 -2.48 13.98 20.77
C TYR A 73 -1.91 13.86 19.38
N LEU A 74 -2.79 13.94 18.37
CA LEU A 74 -2.37 13.93 16.98
C LEU A 74 -3.35 14.71 16.11
N VAL A 75 -2.82 15.44 15.14
CA VAL A 75 -3.62 16.08 14.08
C VAL A 75 -3.21 15.46 12.76
N LEU A 76 -4.19 14.96 12.01
CA LEU A 76 -3.97 14.41 10.68
C LEU A 76 -4.86 15.10 9.64
N PRO A 77 -4.39 15.19 8.38
CA PRO A 77 -5.27 15.52 7.27
C PRO A 77 -6.32 14.42 7.08
N GLY A 78 -7.50 14.78 6.56
CA GLY A 78 -8.54 13.81 6.19
C GLY A 78 -9.98 14.20 6.57
N GLY A 79 -10.22 15.47 6.92
CA GLY A 79 -11.57 15.94 7.27
C GLY A 79 -12.56 15.81 6.11
N PRO A 80 -13.88 15.73 6.41
CA PRO A 80 -14.91 15.66 5.39
C PRO A 80 -14.87 16.90 4.47
N ARG A 81 -15.19 16.70 3.19
CA ARG A 81 -15.28 17.78 2.19
C ARG A 81 -16.22 18.88 2.71
N GLY A 82 -15.71 20.11 2.75
CA GLY A 82 -16.49 21.29 3.17
C GLY A 82 -16.30 21.72 4.63
N ARG A 83 -15.43 21.06 5.40
CA ARG A 83 -14.96 21.52 6.73
C ARG A 83 -13.44 21.60 6.76
N ASP A 84 -12.89 22.01 7.90
CA ASP A 84 -11.45 21.96 8.13
C ASP A 84 -10.90 20.57 7.80
N TRP A 85 -9.94 20.54 6.86
CA TRP A 85 -9.32 19.31 6.38
C TRP A 85 -8.52 18.57 7.47
N ARG A 86 -8.32 19.21 8.63
CA ARG A 86 -7.58 18.70 9.77
C ARG A 86 -8.51 18.03 10.76
N VAL A 87 -8.15 16.82 11.15
CA VAL A 87 -8.85 15.99 12.11
C VAL A 87 -7.98 15.84 13.34
N GLU A 88 -8.56 16.14 14.50
CA GLU A 88 -7.91 16.10 15.79
C GLU A 88 -8.24 14.80 16.52
N PHE A 89 -7.21 14.21 17.14
CA PHE A 89 -7.29 13.00 17.94
C PHE A 89 -6.72 13.26 19.33
N LEU A 90 -7.52 13.00 20.36
CA LEU A 90 -7.19 13.24 21.77
C LEU A 90 -7.31 11.96 22.60
N GLY A 91 -6.40 11.78 23.55
CA GLY A 91 -6.38 10.65 24.48
C GLY A 91 -6.09 9.33 23.79
N LEU A 92 -6.76 8.27 24.27
CA LEU A 92 -6.71 6.91 23.69
C LEU A 92 -7.09 6.86 22.20
N ARG A 93 -7.81 7.86 21.69
CA ARG A 93 -8.22 7.93 20.28
C ARG A 93 -7.05 8.19 19.33
N ALA A 94 -5.96 8.75 19.83
CA ALA A 94 -4.74 8.97 19.05
C ALA A 94 -3.95 7.67 18.77
N ILE A 95 -4.26 6.56 19.45
CA ILE A 95 -3.57 5.27 19.26
C ILE A 95 -3.89 4.65 17.91
N VAL A 96 -5.16 4.67 17.49
CA VAL A 96 -5.60 4.09 16.19
C VAL A 96 -4.88 4.74 15.00
N PRO A 97 -4.82 6.08 14.87
CA PRO A 97 -4.04 6.71 13.82
C PRO A 97 -2.53 6.50 13.99
N ALA A 98 -2.00 6.40 15.22
CA ALA A 98 -0.60 6.06 15.42
C ALA A 98 -0.26 4.66 14.88
N LEU A 99 -1.12 3.66 15.11
CA LEU A 99 -0.96 2.33 14.54
C LEU A 99 -0.97 2.35 13.01
N SER A 100 -1.88 3.13 12.41
CA SER A 100 -1.91 3.34 10.97
C SER A 100 -0.57 3.87 10.43
N LEU A 101 -0.01 4.90 11.07
CA LEU A 101 1.28 5.49 10.71
C LEU A 101 2.44 4.48 10.85
N ILE A 102 2.43 3.65 11.90
CA ILE A 102 3.40 2.55 12.07
C ILE A 102 3.30 1.55 10.91
N PHE A 103 2.08 1.13 10.52
CA PHE A 103 1.88 0.20 9.41
C PHE A 103 2.36 0.77 8.07
N PHE A 104 2.11 2.06 7.81
CA PHE A 104 2.66 2.73 6.63
C PHE A 104 4.19 2.80 6.66
N SER A 105 4.78 3.12 7.82
CA SER A 105 6.23 3.17 7.96
C SER A 105 6.88 1.81 7.71
N VAL A 106 6.35 0.74 8.29
CA VAL A 106 6.83 -0.64 8.05
C VAL A 106 6.72 -1.02 6.57
N SER A 107 5.65 -0.62 5.89
CA SER A 107 5.47 -0.87 4.45
C SER A 107 6.55 -0.18 3.62
N PHE A 108 6.85 1.09 3.91
CA PHE A 108 7.87 1.85 3.20
C PHE A 108 9.29 1.34 3.48
N LEU A 109 9.61 1.01 4.74
CA LEU A 109 10.88 0.36 5.08
C LEU A 109 11.03 -0.98 4.36
N SER A 110 9.99 -1.81 4.36
CA SER A 110 9.99 -3.10 3.66
C SER A 110 10.23 -2.93 2.17
N LEU A 111 9.69 -1.89 1.55
CA LEU A 111 9.92 -1.56 0.14
C LEU A 111 11.39 -1.17 -0.12
N ILE A 112 11.98 -0.35 0.74
CA ILE A 112 13.40 0.06 0.63
C ILE A 112 14.32 -1.15 0.83
N VAL A 113 14.07 -1.95 1.85
CA VAL A 113 14.86 -3.15 2.18
C VAL A 113 14.76 -4.18 1.05
N SER A 114 13.55 -4.44 0.54
CA SER A 114 13.34 -5.36 -0.58
C SER A 114 14.05 -4.92 -1.87
N ASN A 115 14.34 -3.63 -2.01
CA ASN A 115 15.04 -3.08 -3.16
C ASN A 115 16.57 -3.15 -2.99
N HIS A 116 17.07 -2.98 -1.77
CA HIS A 116 18.50 -3.06 -1.47
C HIS A 116 19.02 -4.51 -1.46
N ILE A 117 18.25 -5.43 -0.88
CA ILE A 117 18.66 -6.83 -0.75
C ILE A 117 18.29 -7.58 -2.05
N ARG A 118 19.30 -7.90 -2.86
CA ARG A 118 19.20 -8.71 -4.08
C ARG A 118 18.94 -10.19 -3.73
N ASN A 119 17.75 -10.56 -3.23
CA ASN A 119 17.51 -11.92 -2.69
C ASN A 119 16.10 -12.51 -2.95
N PRO A 120 15.96 -13.86 -2.84
CA PRO A 120 14.85 -14.68 -3.36
C PRO A 120 13.51 -14.54 -2.62
N ASN A 121 13.45 -13.72 -1.56
CA ASN A 121 12.26 -13.54 -0.72
C ASN A 121 11.36 -12.38 -1.17
N GLU A 122 11.46 -11.95 -2.43
CA GLU A 122 10.63 -10.87 -3.01
C GLU A 122 9.13 -11.12 -2.77
N LYS A 123 8.70 -12.39 -2.82
CA LYS A 123 7.31 -12.78 -2.52
C LYS A 123 6.89 -12.44 -1.09
N VAL A 124 7.77 -12.65 -0.11
CA VAL A 124 7.49 -12.37 1.31
C VAL A 124 7.40 -10.87 1.52
N PHE A 125 8.36 -10.10 1.01
CA PHE A 125 8.33 -8.64 1.09
C PHE A 125 7.08 -8.07 0.45
N ARG A 126 6.68 -8.60 -0.71
CA ARG A 126 5.46 -8.19 -1.40
C ARG A 126 4.20 -8.41 -0.56
N ILE A 127 4.09 -9.57 0.10
CA ILE A 127 2.96 -9.88 0.99
C ILE A 127 2.97 -8.90 2.18
N ILE A 128 4.13 -8.66 2.80
CA ILE A 128 4.26 -7.73 3.92
C ILE A 128 3.85 -6.32 3.49
N ILE A 129 4.45 -5.78 2.42
CA ILE A 129 4.16 -4.43 1.91
C ILE A 129 2.68 -4.29 1.62
N LYS A 130 2.08 -5.25 0.91
CA LYS A 130 0.65 -5.22 0.60
C LYS A 130 -0.20 -5.23 1.87
N ASN A 131 0.00 -6.21 2.75
CA ASN A 131 -0.84 -6.40 3.93
C ASN A 131 -0.73 -5.21 4.90
N PHE A 132 0.48 -4.74 5.17
CA PHE A 132 0.71 -3.61 6.05
C PHE A 132 0.18 -2.31 5.45
N PHE A 133 0.31 -2.11 4.14
CA PHE A 133 -0.23 -0.91 3.49
C PHE A 133 -1.76 -0.88 3.53
N TYR A 134 -2.42 -2.01 3.22
CA TYR A 134 -3.88 -2.13 3.33
C TYR A 134 -4.35 -1.99 4.78
N ALA A 135 -3.69 -2.63 5.74
CA ALA A 135 -4.01 -2.48 7.15
C ALA A 135 -3.89 -1.01 7.60
N GLY A 136 -2.78 -0.35 7.24
CA GLY A 136 -2.56 1.08 7.51
C GLY A 136 -3.71 1.96 7.00
N TRP A 137 -4.16 1.72 5.76
CA TRP A 137 -5.31 2.41 5.19
C TRP A 137 -6.62 2.14 5.92
N VAL A 138 -6.90 0.89 6.27
CA VAL A 138 -8.11 0.52 7.03
C VAL A 138 -8.11 1.24 8.38
N PHE A 139 -7.00 1.21 9.11
CA PHE A 139 -6.89 1.93 10.39
C PHE A 139 -6.98 3.45 10.23
N TYR A 140 -6.45 4.02 9.15
CA TYR A 140 -6.54 5.45 8.86
C TYR A 140 -7.98 5.90 8.60
N PHE A 141 -8.74 5.15 7.80
CA PHE A 141 -10.14 5.48 7.57
C PHE A 141 -10.97 5.28 8.83
N ILE A 142 -10.75 4.18 9.56
CA ILE A 142 -11.44 3.94 10.84
C ILE A 142 -11.13 5.07 11.83
N SER A 143 -9.89 5.54 11.91
CA SER A 143 -9.54 6.65 12.79
C SER A 143 -10.32 7.91 12.40
N ILE A 144 -10.28 8.32 11.13
CA ILE A 144 -10.97 9.53 10.67
C ILE A 144 -12.48 9.46 10.90
N PHE A 145 -13.14 8.37 10.49
CA PHE A 145 -14.60 8.30 10.52
C PHE A 145 -15.19 8.08 11.92
N PHE A 146 -14.52 7.32 12.80
CA PHE A 146 -15.07 6.98 14.12
C PHE A 146 -14.48 7.79 15.26
N PHE A 147 -13.21 8.17 15.18
CA PHE A 147 -12.47 8.76 16.29
C PHE A 147 -12.10 10.23 16.06
N GLY A 148 -12.08 10.65 14.80
CA GLY A 148 -11.74 11.99 14.38
C GLY A 148 -12.75 13.02 14.86
N LYS A 149 -12.25 14.12 15.43
CA LYS A 149 -13.03 15.32 15.68
C LYS A 149 -12.55 16.44 14.77
N GLU A 150 -13.45 17.35 14.41
CA GLU A 150 -13.07 18.59 13.74
C GLU A 150 -12.08 19.35 14.61
N TYR A 151 -10.99 19.77 13.98
CA TYR A 151 -10.01 20.63 14.61
C TYR A 151 -10.68 21.95 15.01
N ARG A 152 -10.74 22.25 16.31
CA ARG A 152 -11.17 23.57 16.79
C ARG A 152 -9.92 24.37 17.17
N SER A 153 -9.58 25.33 16.31
CA SER A 153 -8.59 26.36 16.62
C SER A 153 -9.09 27.31 17.71
#